data_AF-A0A498S972-F1
#
_entry.id   AF-A0A498S972-F1
#
_cell.length_a   1.000
_cell.length_b   1.000
_cell.length_c   1.000
_cell.angle_alpha   90.00
_cell.angle_beta   90.00
_cell.angle_gamma   90.00
#
_symmetry.space_group_name_H-M   'P 1'
#
loop_
_entity.id
_entity.type
_entity.pdbx_description
1 polymer ?
#
loop_
_entity_poly.entity_id
_entity_poly.type
_entity_poly.pdbx_seq_one_letter_code
_entity_poly.pdbx_strand_id
1 'polypeptide(L)'
;MLLELASSFANRFAIKGYDIFENGDERLPINDRDLENRRQIDEICRPLMISDDDLKRVMSELLKAMEKGLNSKTAPSAAVKMLPSFVRAVPNGTEVGNFLALDLGGTNFRVLLIKLNGRNAEMTGTIFRIPENVMRGTGAGLFDHIAECMARFIEEKNIKQAEKLPLGFTFSFPCRQENLTCAKLINWTKGFSASDV
;
A
#
# COMPACT_ATOMS: atom_id res chain seq x y z
N MET A 1 9.41 5.41 -13.77
CA MET A 1 8.07 4.87 -13.49
C MET A 1 7.27 5.63 -12.42
N LEU A 2 7.59 5.61 -11.11
CA LEU A 2 6.80 6.37 -10.10
C LEU A 2 6.97 7.90 -10.19
N LEU A 3 8.18 8.38 -10.54
CA LEU A 3 8.44 9.81 -10.79
C LEU A 3 7.77 10.34 -12.08
N GLU A 4 7.66 9.50 -13.11
CA GLU A 4 6.97 9.85 -14.36
C GLU A 4 5.44 9.86 -14.20
N LEU A 5 4.89 9.00 -13.35
CA LEU A 5 3.47 8.99 -13.03
C LEU A 5 3.06 10.21 -12.19
N ALA A 6 3.88 10.62 -11.22
CA ALA A 6 3.63 11.84 -10.43
C ALA A 6 3.74 13.12 -11.29
N SER A 7 4.76 13.20 -12.15
CA SER A 7 4.93 14.32 -13.07
C SER A 7 3.84 14.36 -14.15
N SER A 8 3.39 13.19 -14.65
CA SER A 8 2.25 13.10 -15.57
C SER A 8 0.90 13.44 -14.91
N PHE A 9 0.74 13.22 -13.61
CA PHE A 9 -0.52 13.53 -12.90
C PHE A 9 -0.58 15.03 -12.52
N ALA A 10 0.52 15.58 -12.03
CA ALA A 10 0.67 17.01 -11.77
C ALA A 10 0.59 17.85 -13.06
N ASN A 11 1.25 17.43 -14.15
CA ASN A 11 1.11 18.08 -15.45
C ASN A 11 -0.28 17.91 -16.06
N ARG A 12 -1.00 16.79 -15.81
CA ARG A 12 -2.38 16.68 -16.27
C ARG A 12 -3.33 17.62 -15.54
N PHE A 13 -3.10 17.93 -14.26
CA PHE A 13 -3.91 18.92 -13.53
C PHE A 13 -3.45 20.36 -13.79
N ALA A 14 -2.15 20.61 -13.95
CA ALA A 14 -1.62 21.94 -14.27
C ALA A 14 -1.88 22.35 -15.73
N ILE A 15 -1.85 21.41 -16.68
CA ILE A 15 -2.12 21.67 -18.10
C ILE A 15 -3.62 21.53 -18.43
N LYS A 16 -4.40 20.68 -17.73
CA LYS A 16 -5.89 20.68 -17.85
C LYS A 16 -6.57 21.63 -16.85
N GLY A 17 -5.84 22.54 -16.23
CA GLY A 17 -6.43 23.59 -15.41
C GLY A 17 -7.28 24.59 -16.19
N TYR A 18 -7.28 24.56 -17.53
CA TYR A 18 -7.86 25.66 -18.32
C TYR A 18 -8.53 25.31 -19.65
N ASP A 19 -8.78 24.05 -20.00
CA ASP A 19 -9.62 23.71 -21.17
C ASP A 19 -10.43 22.43 -20.90
N ILE A 20 -11.61 22.60 -20.32
CA ILE A 20 -12.62 21.52 -20.14
C ILE A 20 -13.74 21.63 -21.18
N PHE A 21 -13.57 22.45 -22.23
CA PHE A 21 -14.56 22.62 -23.28
C PHE A 21 -13.91 22.25 -24.62
N GLU A 22 -14.39 21.17 -25.23
CA GLU A 22 -14.07 20.88 -26.63
C GLU A 22 -14.57 22.05 -27.50
N ASN A 23 -13.80 22.38 -28.53
CA ASN A 23 -14.11 23.45 -29.48
C ASN A 23 -15.54 23.29 -30.03
N GLY A 24 -16.49 24.07 -29.50
CA GLY A 24 -17.88 24.04 -29.94
C GLY A 24 -18.93 24.44 -28.91
N ASP A 25 -18.62 24.41 -27.60
CA ASP A 25 -19.58 24.83 -26.57
C ASP A 25 -19.57 26.36 -26.42
N GLU A 26 -20.71 27.02 -26.66
CA GLU A 26 -20.85 28.46 -26.44
C GLU A 26 -20.54 28.76 -24.96
N ARG A 27 -19.49 29.57 -24.72
CA ARG A 27 -19.15 30.02 -23.35
C ARG A 27 -20.34 30.80 -22.79
N LEU A 28 -21.11 30.18 -21.90
CA LEU A 28 -22.04 30.90 -21.06
C LEU A 28 -21.27 32.03 -20.35
N PRO A 29 -21.79 33.27 -20.36
CA PRO A 29 -21.10 34.39 -19.75
C PRO A 29 -20.87 34.10 -18.26
N ILE A 30 -19.61 34.13 -17.84
CA ILE A 30 -19.22 33.99 -16.44
C ILE A 30 -19.84 35.17 -15.69
N ASN A 31 -20.76 34.88 -14.77
CA ASN A 31 -21.41 35.90 -13.95
C ASN A 31 -20.57 36.21 -12.69
N ASP A 32 -20.90 37.30 -12.00
CA ASP A 32 -20.17 37.74 -10.79
C ASP A 32 -20.15 36.68 -9.67
N ARG A 33 -21.20 35.86 -9.59
CA ARG A 33 -21.29 34.77 -8.61
C ARG A 33 -20.30 33.65 -8.92
N ASP A 34 -20.10 33.33 -10.21
CA ASP A 34 -19.12 32.34 -10.63
C ASP A 34 -17.68 32.82 -10.39
N LEU A 35 -17.41 34.12 -10.57
CA LEU A 35 -16.12 34.73 -10.23
C LEU A 35 -15.85 34.69 -8.73
N GLU A 36 -16.85 35.01 -7.91
CA GLU A 36 -16.74 34.95 -6.44
C GLU A 36 -16.53 33.51 -5.95
N ASN A 37 -17.29 32.54 -6.49
CA ASN A 37 -17.11 31.12 -6.19
C ASN A 37 -15.69 30.65 -6.54
N ARG A 38 -15.16 31.04 -7.71
CA ARG A 38 -13.76 30.71 -8.09
C ARG A 38 -12.76 31.28 -7.11
N ARG A 39 -12.93 32.54 -6.69
CA ARG A 39 -12.04 33.17 -5.71
C ARG A 39 -12.04 32.44 -4.37
N GLN A 40 -13.22 32.02 -3.90
CA GLN A 40 -13.36 31.25 -2.68
C GLN A 40 -12.72 29.87 -2.79
N ILE A 41 -12.91 29.17 -3.92
CA ILE A 41 -12.26 27.88 -4.18
C ILE A 41 -10.74 28.05 -4.19
N ASP A 42 -10.21 29.05 -4.90
CA ASP A 42 -8.77 29.31 -4.95
C ASP A 42 -8.19 29.61 -3.57
N GLU A 43 -8.90 30.38 -2.75
CA GLU A 43 -8.48 30.69 -1.37
C GLU A 43 -8.46 29.44 -0.48
N ILE A 44 -9.48 28.58 -0.58
CA ILE A 44 -9.57 27.31 0.14
C ILE A 44 -8.48 26.33 -0.31
N CYS A 45 -8.20 26.27 -1.62
CA CYS A 45 -7.22 25.34 -2.19
C CYS A 45 -5.78 25.85 -2.10
N ARG A 46 -5.55 27.15 -1.88
CA ARG A 46 -4.21 27.74 -1.82
C ARG A 46 -3.24 27.00 -0.87
N PRO A 47 -3.63 26.58 0.35
CA PRO A 47 -2.73 25.83 1.24
C PRO A 47 -2.39 24.41 0.76
N LEU A 48 -3.15 23.88 -0.20
CA LEU A 48 -2.91 22.57 -0.82
C LEU A 48 -2.01 22.66 -2.05
N MET A 49 -1.72 23.88 -2.52
CA MET A 49 -0.80 24.11 -3.64
C MET A 49 0.63 23.95 -3.13
N ILE A 50 1.29 22.91 -3.59
CA ILE A 50 2.68 22.58 -3.23
C ILE A 50 3.57 23.00 -4.38
N SER A 51 4.48 23.96 -4.14
CA SER A 51 5.46 24.39 -5.13
C SER A 51 6.63 23.39 -5.25
N ASP A 52 7.43 23.54 -6.30
CA ASP A 52 8.66 22.74 -6.45
C ASP A 52 9.63 22.92 -5.28
N ASP A 53 9.68 24.11 -4.69
CA ASP A 53 10.53 24.37 -3.53
C ASP A 53 9.97 23.75 -2.24
N ASP A 54 8.64 23.66 -2.11
CA ASP A 54 8.01 22.86 -1.06
C ASP A 54 8.37 21.38 -1.21
N LEU A 55 8.29 20.84 -2.43
CA LEU A 55 8.64 19.44 -2.71
C LEU A 55 10.10 19.14 -2.37
N LYS A 56 11.03 20.02 -2.76
CA LYS A 56 12.46 19.88 -2.41
C LYS A 56 12.68 19.91 -0.91
N ARG A 57 11.96 20.78 -0.18
CA ARG A 57 12.01 20.83 1.29
C ARG A 57 11.52 19.52 1.91
N VAL A 58 10.36 19.03 1.48
CA VAL A 58 9.80 17.76 1.96
C VAL A 58 10.75 16.59 1.67
N MET A 59 11.35 16.53 0.48
CA MET A 59 12.33 15.50 0.11
C MET A 59 13.54 15.54 1.04
N SER A 60 14.10 16.73 1.29
CA SER A 60 15.22 16.92 2.22
C SER A 60 14.87 16.44 3.64
N GLU A 61 13.70 16.81 4.16
CA GLU A 61 13.29 16.39 5.50
C GLU A 61 13.02 14.89 5.59
N LEU A 62 12.46 14.28 4.54
CA LEU A 62 12.28 12.83 4.48
C LEU A 62 13.63 12.10 4.50
N LEU A 63 14.62 12.56 3.73
CA LEU A 63 15.98 11.99 3.74
C LEU A 63 16.60 12.06 5.14
N LYS A 64 16.53 13.21 5.82
CA LYS A 64 17.00 13.35 7.20
C LYS A 64 16.28 12.42 8.16
N ALA A 65 14.96 12.23 7.98
CA ALA A 65 14.19 11.32 8.81
C ALA A 65 14.58 9.84 8.58
N MET A 66 14.87 9.46 7.33
CA MET A 66 15.39 8.12 6.99
C MET A 66 16.78 7.88 7.58
N GLU A 67 17.69 8.85 7.48
CA GLU A 67 19.04 8.77 8.08
C GLU A 67 18.95 8.58 9.61
N LYS A 68 18.06 9.32 10.28
CA LYS A 68 17.79 9.13 11.72
C LYS A 68 17.22 7.74 12.01
N GLY A 69 16.36 7.21 11.15
CA GLY A 69 15.79 5.87 11.28
C GLY A 69 16.82 4.75 11.12
N LEU A 70 17.82 4.93 10.25
CA LEU A 70 18.89 3.96 10.01
C LEU A 70 20.00 4.02 11.07
N ASN A 71 20.21 5.16 11.72
CA ASN A 71 21.24 5.31 12.75
C ASN A 71 20.80 4.67 14.07
N SER A 72 21.59 3.72 14.57
CA SER A 72 21.28 2.92 15.76
C SER A 72 21.00 3.74 17.02
N LYS A 73 21.59 4.94 17.17
CA LYS A 73 21.38 5.81 18.34
C LYS A 73 20.06 6.58 18.28
N THR A 74 19.60 6.93 17.08
CA THR A 74 18.39 7.75 16.88
C THR A 74 17.17 6.93 16.44
N ALA A 75 17.37 5.70 15.95
CA ALA A 75 16.30 4.82 15.47
C ALA A 75 15.15 4.60 16.47
N PRO A 76 15.38 4.44 17.79
CA PRO A 76 14.27 4.23 18.74
C PRO A 76 13.23 5.36 18.72
N SER A 77 13.67 6.62 18.61
CA SER A 77 12.82 7.81 18.61
C SER A 77 12.52 8.38 17.23
N ALA A 78 13.09 7.81 16.15
CA ALA A 78 12.85 8.28 14.79
C ALA A 78 11.37 8.14 14.38
N ALA A 79 10.86 9.13 13.65
CA ALA A 79 9.50 9.11 13.10
C ALA A 79 9.38 8.09 11.95
N VAL A 80 10.41 7.98 11.11
CA VAL A 80 10.52 6.97 10.05
C VAL A 80 11.38 5.82 10.58
N LYS A 81 10.79 4.63 10.75
CA LYS A 81 11.42 3.53 11.51
C LYS A 81 12.51 2.75 10.75
N MET A 82 12.52 2.81 9.42
CA MET A 82 13.52 2.12 8.57
C MET A 82 13.76 0.65 8.97
N LEU A 83 12.68 -0.10 9.19
CA LEU A 83 12.74 -1.47 9.69
C LEU A 83 13.33 -2.43 8.63
N PRO A 84 14.30 -3.30 8.98
CA PRO A 84 14.88 -4.23 8.03
C PRO A 84 13.90 -5.35 7.66
N SER A 85 13.77 -5.63 6.36
CA SER A 85 12.85 -6.66 5.83
C SER A 85 13.43 -8.08 5.82
N PHE A 86 14.74 -8.22 6.05
CA PHE A 86 15.53 -9.45 5.88
C PHE A 86 15.58 -10.01 4.44
N VAL A 87 15.06 -9.29 3.44
CA VAL A 87 15.28 -9.57 2.02
C VAL A 87 16.59 -8.93 1.57
N ARG A 88 17.55 -9.76 1.14
CA ARG A 88 18.93 -9.32 0.86
C ARG A 88 19.31 -9.31 -0.61
N ALA A 89 18.42 -9.78 -1.49
CA ALA A 89 18.62 -9.82 -2.92
C ALA A 89 17.32 -9.42 -3.63
N VAL A 90 17.47 -8.78 -4.78
CA VAL A 90 16.37 -8.57 -5.71
C VAL A 90 16.21 -9.81 -6.60
N PRO A 91 14.99 -10.09 -7.10
CA PRO A 91 14.79 -11.21 -8.02
C PRO A 91 15.69 -11.10 -9.25
N ASN A 92 16.28 -12.22 -9.67
CA ASN A 92 17.20 -12.27 -10.82
C ASN A 92 16.59 -12.99 -12.05
N GLY A 93 15.37 -13.50 -11.93
CA GLY A 93 14.65 -14.21 -12.99
C GLY A 93 15.03 -15.68 -13.10
N THR A 94 15.69 -16.26 -12.10
CA THR A 94 15.93 -17.71 -11.97
C THR A 94 14.94 -18.39 -11.03
N GLU A 95 14.04 -17.62 -10.42
CA GLU A 95 13.04 -18.12 -9.49
C GLU A 95 12.06 -19.06 -10.20
N VAL A 96 11.85 -20.23 -9.61
CA VAL A 96 10.94 -21.25 -10.13
C VAL A 96 10.17 -21.89 -8.99
N GLY A 97 8.98 -22.39 -9.30
CA GLY A 97 8.16 -23.16 -8.36
C GLY A 97 6.82 -22.52 -8.07
N ASN A 98 6.04 -23.21 -7.23
CA ASN A 98 4.72 -22.78 -6.82
C ASN A 98 4.76 -22.30 -5.38
N PHE A 99 4.14 -21.16 -5.12
CA PHE A 99 4.15 -20.49 -3.83
C PHE A 99 2.74 -20.05 -3.46
N LEU A 100 2.42 -20.14 -2.18
CA LEU A 100 1.26 -19.45 -1.64
C LEU A 100 1.68 -18.06 -1.19
N ALA A 101 0.81 -17.07 -1.41
CA ALA A 101 0.98 -15.75 -0.83
C ALA A 101 -0.32 -15.30 -0.16
N LEU A 102 -0.17 -14.76 1.04
CA LEU A 102 -1.23 -14.13 1.80
C LEU A 102 -1.00 -12.62 1.81
N ASP A 103 -2.06 -11.85 1.60
CA ASP A 103 -2.02 -10.39 1.69
C ASP A 103 -3.12 -9.90 2.61
N LEU A 104 -2.72 -9.50 3.82
CA LEU A 104 -3.62 -8.92 4.81
C LEU A 104 -3.60 -7.40 4.68
N GLY A 105 -4.59 -6.88 3.96
CA GLY A 105 -4.85 -5.45 3.80
C GLY A 105 -5.72 -4.86 4.90
N GLY A 106 -6.19 -3.62 4.70
CA GLY A 106 -7.05 -2.92 5.66
C GLY A 106 -8.51 -3.41 5.69
N THR A 107 -9.02 -3.92 4.57
CA THR A 107 -10.43 -4.34 4.44
C THR A 107 -10.57 -5.71 3.77
N ASN A 108 -9.59 -6.07 2.95
CA ASN A 108 -9.59 -7.28 2.16
C ASN A 108 -8.37 -8.13 2.55
N PHE A 109 -8.61 -9.42 2.62
CA PHE A 109 -7.61 -10.46 2.68
C PHE A 109 -7.52 -11.13 1.31
N ARG A 110 -6.32 -11.47 0.85
CA ARG A 110 -6.13 -12.21 -0.41
C ARG A 110 -5.32 -13.46 -0.15
N VAL A 111 -5.75 -14.55 -0.78
CA VAL A 111 -4.98 -15.79 -0.89
C VAL A 111 -4.64 -15.98 -2.36
N LEU A 112 -3.36 -16.21 -2.64
CA LEU A 112 -2.79 -16.28 -3.97
C LEU A 112 -2.00 -17.58 -4.14
N LEU A 113 -2.16 -18.23 -5.29
CA LEU A 113 -1.22 -19.20 -5.82
C LEU A 113 -0.38 -18.51 -6.90
N ILE A 114 0.92 -18.46 -6.68
CA ILE A 114 1.89 -17.88 -7.60
C ILE A 114 2.72 -19.01 -8.19
N LYS A 115 2.80 -19.09 -9.51
CA LYS A 115 3.67 -20.01 -10.22
C LYS A 115 4.76 -19.21 -10.92
N LEU A 116 6.01 -19.45 -10.53
CA LEU A 116 7.18 -18.82 -11.11
C LEU A 116 7.86 -19.80 -12.08
N ASN A 117 8.21 -19.28 -13.26
CA ASN A 117 9.03 -19.97 -14.24
C ASN A 117 10.03 -18.98 -14.84
N GLY A 118 11.11 -18.74 -14.09
CA GLY A 118 12.13 -17.74 -14.39
C GLY A 118 11.55 -16.33 -14.36
N ARG A 119 11.49 -15.67 -15.51
CA ARG A 119 10.92 -14.31 -15.64
C ARG A 119 9.40 -14.27 -15.80
N ASN A 120 8.76 -15.43 -15.96
CA ASN A 120 7.32 -15.53 -16.10
C ASN A 120 6.67 -15.80 -14.74
N ALA A 121 5.55 -15.13 -14.45
CA ALA A 121 4.77 -15.34 -13.26
C ALA A 121 3.28 -15.46 -13.62
N GLU A 122 2.65 -16.55 -13.18
CA GLU A 122 1.21 -16.72 -13.22
C GLU A 122 0.66 -16.57 -11.81
N MET A 123 -0.42 -15.80 -11.66
CA MET A 123 -1.04 -15.54 -10.35
C MET A 123 -2.54 -15.82 -10.43
N THR A 124 -3.02 -16.69 -9.54
CA THR A 124 -4.44 -16.95 -9.33
C THR A 124 -4.77 -16.62 -7.88
N GLY A 125 -5.82 -15.84 -7.63
CA GLY A 125 -6.18 -15.46 -6.27
C GLY A 125 -7.67 -15.33 -6.03
N THR A 126 -8.05 -15.41 -4.76
CA THR A 126 -9.39 -15.08 -4.26
C THR A 126 -9.27 -13.99 -3.20
N ILE A 127 -10.23 -13.05 -3.23
CA ILE A 127 -10.34 -11.96 -2.25
C ILE A 127 -11.43 -12.32 -1.25
N PHE A 128 -11.11 -12.19 0.03
CA PHE A 128 -12.01 -12.40 1.14
C PHE A 128 -12.19 -11.08 1.89
N ARG A 129 -13.43 -10.72 2.19
CA ARG A 129 -13.70 -9.59 3.09
C ARG A 129 -13.39 -10.02 4.53
N ILE A 130 -12.84 -9.10 5.31
CA ILE A 130 -12.63 -9.32 6.75
C ILE A 130 -13.75 -8.62 7.50
N PRO A 131 -14.58 -9.36 8.27
CA PRO A 131 -15.62 -8.75 9.09
C PRO A 131 -15.02 -7.81 10.15
N GLU A 132 -15.71 -6.71 10.47
CA GLU A 132 -15.22 -5.72 11.44
C GLU A 132 -15.04 -6.32 12.84
N ASN A 133 -15.94 -7.24 13.24
CA ASN A 133 -15.84 -7.96 14.49
C ASN A 133 -14.59 -8.87 14.56
N VAL A 134 -14.07 -9.33 13.42
CA VAL A 134 -12.81 -10.08 13.34
C VAL A 134 -11.62 -9.13 13.42
N MET A 135 -11.67 -8.01 12.69
CA MET A 135 -10.60 -6.98 12.70
C MET A 135 -10.33 -6.39 14.10
N ARG A 136 -11.38 -6.30 14.93
CA ARG A 136 -11.36 -5.71 16.28
C ARG A 136 -11.57 -6.74 17.40
N GLY A 137 -11.58 -8.03 17.06
CA GLY A 137 -11.80 -9.13 17.99
C GLY A 137 -10.52 -9.59 18.69
N THR A 138 -10.31 -10.90 18.76
CA THR A 138 -9.07 -11.49 19.27
C THR A 138 -8.14 -11.88 18.13
N GLY A 139 -6.85 -11.99 18.43
CA GLY A 139 -5.82 -12.49 17.52
C GLY A 139 -6.16 -13.88 17.02
N ALA A 140 -6.52 -14.78 17.95
CA ALA A 140 -6.99 -16.12 17.59
C ALA A 140 -8.12 -16.09 16.56
N GLY A 141 -9.16 -15.28 16.77
CA GLY A 141 -10.27 -15.17 15.81
C GLY A 141 -9.86 -14.60 14.44
N LEU A 142 -8.90 -13.67 14.41
CA LEU A 142 -8.34 -13.17 13.14
C LEU A 142 -7.58 -14.26 12.38
N PHE A 143 -6.72 -15.02 13.07
CA PHE A 143 -5.93 -16.07 12.45
C PHE A 143 -6.78 -17.31 12.08
N ASP A 144 -7.86 -17.59 12.82
CA ASP A 144 -8.85 -18.59 12.44
C ASP A 144 -9.57 -18.22 11.14
N HIS A 145 -10.00 -16.95 11.00
CA HIS A 145 -10.61 -16.45 9.75
C HIS A 145 -9.64 -16.54 8.57
N ILE A 146 -8.36 -16.23 8.79
CA ILE A 146 -7.30 -16.37 7.77
C ILE A 146 -7.16 -17.84 7.34
N ALA A 147 -7.10 -18.77 8.30
CA ALA A 147 -6.99 -20.20 8.03
C ALA A 147 -8.20 -20.74 7.26
N GLU A 148 -9.42 -20.32 7.60
CA GLU A 148 -10.64 -20.69 6.89
C GLU A 148 -10.63 -20.18 5.44
N CYS A 149 -10.25 -18.93 5.22
CA CYS A 149 -10.12 -18.35 3.88
C CYS A 149 -9.10 -19.12 3.02
N MET A 150 -7.97 -19.51 3.61
CA MET A 150 -6.97 -20.34 2.94
C MET A 150 -7.51 -21.72 2.58
N ALA A 151 -8.17 -22.40 3.51
CA ALA A 151 -8.75 -23.73 3.28
C ALA A 151 -9.74 -23.71 2.11
N ARG A 152 -10.65 -22.73 2.11
CA ARG A 152 -11.61 -22.51 1.01
C ARG A 152 -10.90 -22.27 -0.32
N PHE A 153 -9.89 -21.41 -0.37
CA PHE A 153 -9.14 -21.15 -1.60
C PHE A 153 -8.45 -22.41 -2.15
N ILE A 154 -7.83 -23.20 -1.27
CA ILE A 154 -7.13 -24.44 -1.63
C ILE A 154 -8.11 -25.45 -2.23
N GLU A 155 -9.29 -25.59 -1.62
CA GLU A 155 -10.36 -26.46 -2.11
C GLU A 155 -10.93 -25.98 -3.45
N GLU A 156 -11.35 -24.71 -3.54
CA GLU A 156 -11.95 -24.10 -4.74
C GLU A 156 -11.00 -24.17 -5.95
N LYS A 157 -9.70 -24.03 -5.73
CA LYS A 157 -8.68 -24.10 -6.79
C LYS A 157 -8.07 -25.48 -6.99
N ASN A 158 -8.55 -26.48 -6.23
CA ASN A 158 -8.07 -27.88 -6.27
C ASN A 158 -6.53 -27.97 -6.17
N ILE A 159 -5.94 -27.22 -5.23
CA ILE A 159 -4.49 -27.15 -5.05
C ILE A 159 -4.03 -28.40 -4.31
N LYS A 160 -3.39 -29.31 -5.04
CA LYS A 160 -2.83 -30.54 -4.47
C LYS A 160 -1.55 -30.26 -3.69
N GLN A 161 -1.34 -30.98 -2.59
CA GLN A 161 -0.15 -30.89 -1.73
C GLN A 161 0.12 -29.46 -1.22
N ALA A 162 -0.94 -28.70 -0.95
CA ALA A 162 -0.85 -27.32 -0.49
C ALA A 162 -0.04 -27.19 0.82
N GLU A 163 -0.07 -28.21 1.67
CA GLU A 163 0.70 -28.30 2.92
C GLU A 163 2.22 -28.30 2.72
N LYS A 164 2.70 -28.54 1.50
CA LYS A 164 4.13 -28.51 1.13
C LYS A 164 4.55 -27.22 0.43
N LEU A 165 3.60 -26.35 0.07
CA LEU A 165 3.91 -25.12 -0.65
C LEU A 165 4.54 -24.10 0.30
N PRO A 166 5.68 -23.49 -0.06
CA PRO A 166 6.20 -22.36 0.69
C PRO A 166 5.18 -21.21 0.65
N LEU A 167 5.01 -20.55 1.80
CA LEU A 167 4.03 -19.48 1.98
C LEU A 167 4.73 -18.18 2.36
N GLY A 168 4.47 -17.13 1.59
CA GLY A 168 4.81 -15.76 1.94
C GLY A 168 3.62 -15.05 2.57
N PHE A 169 3.80 -14.40 3.71
CA PHE A 169 2.75 -13.61 4.35
C PHE A 169 3.08 -12.12 4.28
N THR A 170 2.41 -11.42 3.37
CA THR A 170 2.39 -9.95 3.33
C THR A 170 1.47 -9.43 4.44
N PHE A 171 2.06 -9.24 5.62
CA PHE A 171 1.39 -8.70 6.78
C PHE A 171 1.63 -7.19 6.84
N SER A 172 0.70 -6.41 6.26
CA SER A 172 0.91 -4.98 5.97
C SER A 172 0.73 -4.06 7.19
N PHE A 173 1.41 -4.38 8.29
CA PHE A 173 1.43 -3.62 9.54
C PHE A 173 2.89 -3.40 9.99
N PRO A 174 3.15 -2.34 10.78
CA PRO A 174 4.48 -2.13 11.35
C PRO A 174 4.89 -3.32 12.22
N CYS A 175 5.91 -4.06 11.80
CA CYS A 175 6.43 -5.22 12.52
C CYS A 175 7.94 -5.09 12.73
N ARG A 176 8.41 -5.42 13.93
CA ARG A 176 9.83 -5.67 14.19
C ARG A 176 10.15 -7.10 13.77
N GLN A 177 10.73 -7.26 12.59
CA GLN A 177 11.20 -8.56 12.13
C GLN A 177 12.47 -8.98 12.88
N GLU A 178 12.53 -10.24 13.29
CA GLU A 178 13.72 -10.87 13.88
C GLU A 178 14.48 -11.71 12.83
N ASN A 179 13.74 -12.25 11.87
CA ASN A 179 14.24 -12.91 10.66
C ASN A 179 13.15 -12.90 9.58
N LEU A 180 13.38 -13.58 8.45
CA LEU A 180 12.44 -13.60 7.33
C LEU A 180 11.08 -14.25 7.67
N THR A 181 11.05 -15.17 8.64
CA THR A 181 9.88 -15.95 9.02
C THR A 181 9.35 -15.61 10.42
N CYS A 182 9.91 -14.59 11.08
CA CYS A 182 9.53 -14.18 12.44
C CYS A 182 9.45 -12.66 12.54
N ALA A 183 8.30 -12.16 13.00
CA ALA A 183 8.09 -10.75 13.25
C ALA A 183 7.18 -10.55 14.45
N LYS A 184 7.40 -9.46 15.17
CA LYS A 184 6.52 -8.99 16.26
C LYS A 184 5.79 -7.75 15.82
N LEU A 185 4.47 -7.76 15.90
CA LEU A 185 3.66 -6.58 15.64
C LEU A 185 4.08 -5.46 16.61
N ILE A 186 4.24 -4.24 16.09
CA ILE A 186 4.54 -3.05 16.90
C ILE A 186 3.23 -2.38 17.33
N ASN A 187 2.36 -2.10 16.36
CA ASN A 187 1.05 -1.52 16.61
C ASN A 187 0.13 -1.78 15.40
N TRP A 188 -1.16 -1.92 15.68
CA TRP A 188 -2.17 -1.95 14.63
C TRP A 188 -2.33 -0.59 13.94
N THR A 189 -2.78 -0.64 12.69
CA THR A 189 -3.18 0.53 11.87
C THR A 189 -4.43 0.15 11.06
N LYS A 190 -4.92 1.04 10.18
CA LYS A 190 -5.99 0.72 9.21
C LYS A 190 -7.32 0.22 9.85
N GLY A 191 -7.58 0.60 11.10
CA GLY A 191 -8.80 0.23 11.83
C GLY A 191 -8.80 -1.16 12.48
N PHE A 192 -7.67 -1.89 12.42
CA PHE A 192 -7.48 -3.12 13.19
C PHE A 192 -7.21 -2.81 14.67
N SER A 193 -7.65 -3.72 15.53
CA SER A 193 -7.36 -3.66 16.97
C SER A 193 -7.45 -5.04 17.65
N ALA A 194 -7.18 -6.12 16.91
CA ALA A 194 -7.26 -7.47 17.45
C ALA A 194 -6.30 -7.65 18.65
N SER A 195 -6.79 -8.20 19.76
CA SER A 195 -5.99 -8.41 20.98
C SER A 195 -5.06 -9.63 20.85
N ASP A 196 -4.01 -9.71 21.68
CA ASP A 196 -3.22 -10.94 21.83
C ASP A 196 -2.55 -11.45 20.54
N VAL A 197 -1.94 -10.54 19.77
CA VAL A 197 -1.18 -10.80 18.52
C VAL A 197 0.29 -10.47 18.67
#